data_AF-A0A3S1T9K2-F1
#
_entry.id   AF-A0A3S1T9K2-F1
#
_cell.length_a   1.000
_cell.length_b   1.000
_cell.length_c   1.000
_cell.angle_alpha   90.00
_cell.angle_beta   90.00
_cell.angle_gamma   90.00
#
_symmetry.space_group_name_H-M   'P 1'
#
loop_
_entity.id
_entity.type
_entity.pdbx_description
1 polymer ?
#
loop_
_entity_poly.entity_id
_entity_poly.type
_entity_poly.pdbx_seq_one_letter_code
_entity_poly.pdbx_strand_id
1 'polypeptide(L)' 'MARILTTQALHPRASAMLAGAGELVVASAIDPATLAAEARNADIVIVRAPLPPQLFDGAKLL' A
#
# COMPACT_ATOMS: atom_id res chain seq x y z
N MET A 1 -11.98 -4.39 8.48
CA MET A 1 -11.34 -5.12 7.36
C MET A 1 -9.97 -4.53 7.16
N ALA A 2 -8.96 -5.34 6.84
CA ALA A 2 -7.61 -4.81 6.59
C ALA A 2 -7.60 -3.99 5.29
N ARG A 3 -7.04 -2.78 5.32
CA ARG A 3 -6.86 -1.92 4.15
C ARG A 3 -5.47 -2.18 3.55
N ILE A 4 -5.46 -2.58 2.28
CA ILE A 4 -4.26 -2.98 1.55
C ILE A 4 -3.98 -1.92 0.49
N LEU A 5 -2.95 -1.11 0.70
CA LEU A 5 -2.50 -0.11 -0.27
C LEU A 5 -1.48 -0.73 -1.24
N THR A 6 -1.66 -0.53 -2.55
CA THR A 6 -0.65 -0.91 -3.55
C THR A 6 -0.21 0.30 -4.37
N THR A 7 1.09 0.46 -4.58
CA THR A 7 1.63 1.61 -5.34
C THR A 7 1.26 1.58 -6.82
N GLN A 8 0.99 0.39 -7.37
CA GLN A 8 0.54 0.21 -8.74
C GLN A 8 -0.51 -0.90 -8.83
N ALA A 9 -1.27 -0.91 -9.92
CA ALA A 9 -2.19 -2.00 -10.22
C ALA A 9 -1.47 -3.37 -10.16
N LEU A 10 -2.03 -4.27 -9.37
CA LEU A 10 -1.55 -5.64 -9.27
C LEU A 10 -2.07 -6.48 -10.43
N HIS A 11 -1.37 -7.57 -10.72
CA HIS A 11 -1.86 -8.57 -11.65
C HIS A 11 -3.23 -9.09 -11.17
N PRO A 12 -4.24 -9.29 -12.04
CA PRO A 12 -5.61 -9.65 -11.64
C PRO A 12 -5.70 -10.85 -10.70
N ARG A 13 -4.82 -11.85 -10.89
CA ARG A 13 -4.72 -13.01 -10.00
C ARG A 13 -4.34 -12.63 -8.55
N ALA A 14 -3.38 -11.72 -8.39
CA ALA A 14 -2.97 -11.26 -7.06
C ALA A 14 -4.07 -10.41 -6.42
N SER A 15 -4.72 -9.53 -7.19
CA SER A 15 -5.87 -8.75 -6.71
C SER A 15 -7.01 -9.65 -6.23
N ALA A 16 -7.33 -10.71 -6.98
CA ALA A 16 -8.36 -11.67 -6.60
C ALA A 16 -8.01 -12.45 -5.32
N MET A 17 -6.73 -12.81 -5.13
CA MET A 17 -6.28 -13.46 -3.90
C MET A 17 -6.39 -12.51 -2.69
N LEU A 18 -6.04 -11.24 -2.86
CA LEU A 18 -6.06 -10.23 -1.78
C LEU A 18 -7.47 -9.73 -1.45
N ALA A 19 -8.40 -9.78 -2.41
CA ALA A 19 -9.81 -9.44 -2.16
C ALA A 19 -10.45 -10.30 -1.06
N GLY A 20 -9.95 -11.52 -0.84
CA GLY A 20 -10.36 -12.38 0.28
C GLY A 20 -9.76 -12.00 1.64
N ALA A 21 -8.70 -11.19 1.66
CA ALA A 21 -7.96 -10.81 2.86
C ALA A 21 -8.28 -9.37 3.35
N GLY A 22 -8.74 -8.50 2.45
CA GLY A 22 -8.99 -7.10 2.79
C GLY A 22 -9.47 -6.25 1.60
N GLU A 23 -9.63 -4.95 1.86
CA GLU A 23 -9.95 -3.96 0.82
C GLU A 23 -8.65 -3.56 0.10
N LEU A 24 -8.53 -3.91 -1.18
CA LEU A 24 -7.38 -3.54 -2.00
C LEU A 24 -7.61 -2.16 -2.65
N VAL A 25 -6.70 -1.22 -2.38
CA VAL A 25 -6.72 0.15 -2.90
C VAL A 25 -5.43 0.43 -3.65
N VAL A 26 -5.54 0.94 -4.88
CA VAL A 26 -4.38 1.42 -5.64
C VAL A 26 -4.12 2.87 -5.29
N ALA A 27 -2.87 3.21 -5.02
CA ALA A 27 -2.46 4.56 -4.68
C ALA A 27 -2.80 5.55 -5.79
N SER A 28 -3.24 6.75 -5.41
CA SER A 28 -3.63 7.78 -6.38
C SER A 28 -2.43 8.37 -7.13
N ALA A 29 -1.27 8.43 -6.47
CA ALA A 29 0.00 8.85 -7.05
C ALA A 29 1.17 8.08 -6.42
N ILE A 30 2.31 8.09 -7.13
CA ILE A 30 3.54 7.40 -6.71
C ILE A 30 4.57 8.33 -6.07
N ASP A 31 4.21 9.60 -5.84
CA ASP A 31 5.10 10.54 -5.17
C ASP A 31 5.21 10.23 -3.66
N PRO A 32 6.34 10.54 -3.03
CA PRO A 32 6.57 10.17 -1.63
C PRO A 32 5.55 10.74 -0.64
N ALA A 33 5.03 11.95 -0.89
CA ALA A 33 4.12 12.60 0.04
C ALA A 33 2.75 11.94 0.02
N THR A 34 2.23 11.63 -1.17
CA THR A 34 0.96 10.91 -1.35
C THR A 34 1.06 9.50 -0.78
N LEU A 35 2.13 8.76 -1.08
CA LEU A 35 2.33 7.41 -0.57
C LEU A 35 2.38 7.40 0.97
N ALA A 36 3.11 8.33 1.59
CA ALA A 36 3.17 8.42 3.05
C ALA A 36 1.82 8.78 3.67
N ALA A 37 1.04 9.69 3.04
CA ALA A 37 -0.27 10.08 3.53
C ALA A 37 -1.29 8.94 3.43
N GLU A 38 -1.32 8.22 2.32
CA GLU A 38 -2.25 7.10 2.11
C GLU A 38 -1.86 5.87 2.94
N ALA A 39 -0.55 5.59 3.10
CA ALA A 39 -0.06 4.47 3.88
C ALA A 39 -0.39 4.57 5.38
N ARG A 40 -0.54 5.78 5.93
CA ARG A 40 -0.93 5.98 7.34
C ARG A 40 -2.25 5.33 7.72
N ASN A 41 -3.16 5.18 6.75
CA ASN A 41 -4.47 4.58 6.95
C ASN A 41 -4.52 3.11 6.47
N ALA A 42 -3.40 2.58 5.97
CA ALA A 42 -3.31 1.22 5.47
C ALA A 42 -2.73 0.29 6.54
N ASP A 43 -3.29 -0.92 6.63
CA ASP A 43 -2.74 -1.99 7.47
C ASP A 43 -1.59 -2.71 6.77
N ILE A 44 -1.62 -2.73 5.42
CA ILE A 44 -0.64 -3.41 4.57
C ILE A 44 -0.28 -2.49 3.41
N VAL A 45 1.02 -2.39 3.10
CA VAL A 45 1.53 -1.64 1.94
C VAL A 45 2.29 -2.59 1.02
N ILE A 46 1.83 -2.71 -0.23
CA ILE A 46 2.47 -3.48 -1.30
C ILE A 46 3.17 -2.50 -2.24
N VAL A 47 4.49 -2.61 -2.34
CA VAL A 47 5.28 -1.66 -3.13
C VAL A 47 5.99 -2.35 -4.29
N ARG A 48 5.81 -1.79 -5.50
CA ARG A 48 6.56 -2.15 -6.71
C ARG A 48 7.35 -0.97 -7.32
N ALA A 49 7.77 -0.05 -6.47
CA ALA A 49 8.59 1.11 -6.77
C ALA A 49 9.67 1.26 -5.67
N PRO A 50 10.74 2.06 -5.85
CA PRO A 50 11.64 2.37 -4.74
C PRO A 50 10.84 2.98 -3.57
N LEU A 51 10.94 2.36 -2.40
CA LEU A 51 10.27 2.77 -1.18
C LEU A 51 10.90 4.06 -0.62
N PRO A 52 10.18 5.19 -0.54
CA PRO A 52 10.70 6.38 0.11
C PRO A 52 10.89 6.15 1.62
N PRO A 53 12.00 6.59 2.22
CA PRO A 53 12.30 6.34 3.63
C PRO A 53 11.24 6.92 4.59
N GLN A 54 10.53 7.97 4.19
CA GLN A 54 9.47 8.61 4.97
C GLN A 54 8.28 7.68 5.27
N LEU A 55 8.12 6.56 4.56
CA LEU A 55 7.10 5.57 4.84
C LEU A 55 7.35 4.78 6.14
N PHE A 56 8.60 4.71 6.58
CA PHE A 56 8.97 3.97 7.78
C PHE A 56 8.91 4.83 9.04
N ASP A 57 8.76 6.16 8.89
CA ASP A 57 8.65 7.09 10.00
C ASP A 57 7.33 6.88 10.75
N GLY A 58 7.39 6.13 11.86
CA GLY A 58 6.24 5.80 12.71
C GLY A 58 5.71 4.37 12.56
N ALA A 59 6.32 3.55 11.70
CA ALA A 59 6.03 2.12 11.66
C ALA A 59 6.53 1.45 12.94
N LYS A 60 5.62 0.90 13.76
CA LYS A 60 5.99 0.22 15.01
C LYS A 60 6.57 -1.18 14.82
N LEU A 61 6.33 -1.80 13.65
CA LEU A 61 6.67 -3.19 13.32
C LEU A 61 6.95 -3.31 11.82
N LEU A 62 8.02 -2.68 11.33
CA LEU A 62 8.61 -2.99 10.02
C LEU A 62 10.09 -3.34 10.20
#